data_AF-A0A1F9I0F6-F1
#
_entry.id   AF-A0A1F9I0F6-F1
#
_cell.length_a   1.000
_cell.length_b   1.000
_cell.length_c   1.000
_cell.angle_alpha   90.00
_cell.angle_beta   90.00
_cell.angle_gamma   90.00
#
_symmetry.space_group_name_H-M   'P 1'
#
loop_
_entity.id
_entity.type
_entity.pdbx_description
1 polymer ?
#
loop_
_entity_poly.entity_id
_entity_poly.type
_entity_poly.pdbx_seq_one_letter_code
_entity_poly.pdbx_strand_id
1 'polypeptide(L)'
;MSDLIQPLTGWLVHKVFPFGTASELNTREPICNCDPALKRDSDSSVRLIKPALRSSATDVEAFVVTLLARKNELPYRAAVSHVAEFLFHKELRAGAWAVDVGLFGSSLFGADARRELERGKGELWEIA
;
A
#
# COMPACT_ATOMS: atom_id res chain seq x y z
N MET A 1 -8.78 -11.94 -37.29
CA MET A 1 -9.70 -11.66 -36.18
C MET A 1 -9.37 -12.67 -35.10
N SER A 2 -8.49 -12.28 -34.18
CA SER A 2 -7.98 -13.17 -33.13
C SER A 2 -8.45 -12.62 -31.79
N ASP A 3 -9.46 -13.27 -31.23
CA ASP A 3 -9.89 -13.10 -29.85
C ASP A 3 -8.82 -13.68 -28.92
N LEU A 4 -8.25 -12.83 -28.07
CA LEU A 4 -7.30 -13.21 -27.03
C LEU A 4 -7.95 -12.96 -25.67
N ILE A 5 -8.68 -13.97 -25.20
CA ILE A 5 -9.25 -14.05 -23.86
C ILE A 5 -8.09 -14.35 -22.90
N GLN A 6 -7.70 -13.38 -22.07
CA GLN A 6 -6.74 -13.59 -21.00
C GLN A 6 -7.45 -14.18 -19.76
N PRO A 7 -6.94 -15.26 -19.14
CA PRO A 7 -7.48 -15.77 -17.89
C PRO A 7 -7.03 -14.90 -16.71
N LEU A 8 -8.02 -14.40 -15.96
CA LEU A 8 -7.84 -13.79 -14.64
C LEU A 8 -7.34 -14.88 -13.68
N THR A 9 -6.07 -14.78 -13.27
CA THR A 9 -5.50 -15.61 -12.22
C THR A 9 -6.02 -15.14 -10.88
N GLY A 10 -6.95 -15.91 -10.31
CA GLY A 10 -7.46 -15.74 -8.96
C GLY A 10 -6.41 -16.09 -7.91
N TRP A 11 -6.19 -15.19 -6.96
CA TRP A 11 -5.35 -15.43 -5.80
C TRP A 11 -6.23 -15.87 -4.64
N LEU A 12 -6.40 -17.19 -4.50
CA LEU A 12 -7.01 -17.85 -3.35
C LEU A 12 -5.92 -18.10 -2.30
N VAL A 13 -5.85 -17.25 -1.27
CA VAL A 13 -4.98 -17.50 -0.12
C VAL A 13 -5.76 -18.30 0.92
N HIS A 14 -5.60 -19.62 0.88
CA HIS A 14 -5.84 -20.47 2.03
C HIS A 14 -4.78 -20.18 3.10
N LYS A 15 -5.18 -19.66 4.26
CA LYS A 15 -4.39 -19.82 5.49
C LYS A 15 -5.27 -20.33 6.63
N VAL A 16 -5.03 -21.59 6.94
CA VAL A 16 -5.47 -22.33 8.11
C VAL A 16 -4.80 -21.75 9.35
N PHE A 17 -5.59 -21.41 10.38
CA PHE A 17 -5.10 -21.05 11.72
C PHE A 17 -4.87 -22.33 12.54
N PRO A 18 -3.72 -22.52 13.20
CA PRO A 18 -3.64 -23.39 14.37
C PRO A 18 -3.86 -22.56 15.64
N PHE A 19 -4.92 -22.95 16.35
CA PHE A 19 -5.22 -22.58 17.72
C PHE A 19 -4.14 -23.18 18.64
N GLY A 20 -3.49 -22.36 19.46
CA GLY A 20 -2.55 -22.81 20.50
C GLY A 20 -2.85 -22.04 21.79
N THR A 21 -3.26 -22.77 22.84
CA THR A 21 -3.46 -22.23 24.19
C THR A 21 -2.42 -22.79 25.16
N ALA A 22 -2.20 -22.01 26.22
CA ALA A 22 -1.65 -22.33 27.54
C ALA A 22 -0.19 -21.92 27.85
N SER A 23 -0.13 -21.03 28.85
CA SER A 23 0.83 -20.93 29.96
C SER A 23 2.33 -20.87 29.68
N GLU A 24 2.95 -19.74 30.02
CA GLU A 24 3.83 -19.67 31.21
C GLU A 24 4.15 -18.19 31.53
N LEU A 25 3.78 -17.73 32.73
CA LEU A 25 4.22 -16.46 33.28
C LEU A 25 5.67 -16.66 33.77
N ASN A 26 6.66 -16.04 33.10
CA ASN A 26 7.95 -15.79 33.74
C ASN A 26 8.53 -14.44 33.27
N THR A 27 8.81 -13.62 34.27
CA THR A 27 9.38 -12.29 34.24
C THR A 27 10.68 -12.23 33.45
N ARG A 28 10.67 -11.53 32.32
CA ARG A 28 11.78 -10.69 31.83
C ARG A 28 11.26 -9.73 30.76
N GLU A 29 11.67 -8.49 30.92
CA GLU A 29 11.27 -7.28 30.21
C GLU A 29 10.93 -7.50 28.73
N PRO A 30 9.82 -6.94 28.19
CA PRO A 30 9.74 -6.74 26.76
C PRO A 30 10.72 -5.61 26.45
N ILE A 31 11.94 -5.97 26.09
CA ILE A 31 12.66 -5.20 25.09
C ILE A 31 11.70 -5.21 23.91
N CYS A 32 10.92 -4.15 23.77
CA CYS A 32 10.24 -3.85 22.54
C CYS A 32 11.36 -3.57 21.53
N ASN A 33 11.93 -4.65 20.99
CA ASN A 33 12.58 -4.65 19.69
C ASN A 33 11.45 -4.30 18.72
N CYS A 34 11.14 -3.02 18.66
CA CYS A 34 10.38 -2.45 17.57
C CYS A 34 11.19 -2.81 16.33
N ASP A 35 10.65 -3.70 15.52
CA ASP A 35 11.23 -4.12 14.24
C ASP A 35 11.86 -2.90 13.57
N PRO A 36 13.17 -2.88 13.29
CA PRO A 36 13.83 -1.70 12.73
C PRO A 36 13.29 -1.34 11.33
N ALA A 37 12.51 -2.24 10.71
CA ALA A 37 11.77 -2.00 9.48
C ALA A 37 10.60 -1.01 9.68
N LEU A 38 9.86 -1.08 10.79
CA LEU A 38 8.70 -0.19 11.04
C LEU A 38 9.10 1.24 11.39
N LYS A 39 10.30 1.42 11.96
CA LYS A 39 10.80 2.74 12.36
C LYS A 39 11.17 3.62 11.15
N ARG A 40 11.56 2.98 10.03
CA ARG A 40 12.08 3.69 8.84
C ARG A 40 11.00 4.47 8.09
N ASP A 41 9.77 3.97 8.06
CA ASP A 41 8.64 4.59 7.34
C ASP A 41 8.14 5.90 7.95
N SER A 42 8.46 6.15 9.23
CA SER A 42 7.86 7.26 9.97
C SER A 42 8.50 8.60 9.63
N ASP A 43 9.79 8.60 9.29
CA ASP A 43 10.56 9.80 8.97
C ASP A 43 10.74 10.01 7.46
N SER A 44 10.39 9.02 6.64
CA SER A 44 10.57 9.16 5.19
C SER A 44 9.53 10.07 4.56
N SER A 45 9.94 10.85 3.56
CA SER A 45 9.08 11.70 2.76
C SER A 45 9.08 11.31 1.29
N VAL A 46 7.97 11.58 0.61
CA VAL A 46 7.74 11.34 -0.80
C VAL A 46 7.65 12.67 -1.51
N ARG A 47 8.46 12.85 -2.56
CA ARG A 47 8.52 14.09 -3.34
C ARG A 47 8.61 13.79 -4.82
N LEU A 48 8.00 14.65 -5.64
CA LEU A 48 8.04 14.47 -7.09
C LEU A 48 9.46 14.71 -7.65
N ILE A 49 9.91 13.85 -8.57
CA ILE A 49 11.13 14.11 -9.34
C ILE A 49 10.79 15.09 -10.47
N LYS A 50 11.65 16.10 -10.68
CA LYS A 50 11.50 17.11 -11.74
C LYS A 50 12.80 17.26 -12.53
N PRO A 51 12.82 17.02 -13.86
CA PRO A 51 11.76 16.37 -14.64
C PRO A 51 11.65 14.86 -14.32
N ALA A 52 10.43 14.33 -14.33
CA ALA A 52 10.20 12.89 -14.13
C ALA A 52 10.86 12.07 -15.26
N LEU A 53 11.35 10.87 -14.94
CA LEU A 53 12.08 10.01 -15.88
C LEU A 53 11.15 9.38 -16.93
N ARG A 54 9.88 9.17 -16.58
CA ARG A 54 8.83 8.68 -17.47
C ARG A 54 7.47 9.27 -17.12
N SER A 55 6.48 9.02 -17.98
CA SER A 55 5.07 9.31 -17.68
C SER A 55 4.45 8.24 -16.76
N SER A 56 3.39 8.62 -16.05
CA SER A 56 2.55 7.69 -15.30
C SER A 56 1.87 6.70 -16.24
N ALA A 57 1.99 5.42 -15.94
CA ALA A 57 1.42 4.30 -16.70
C ALA A 57 0.14 3.75 -16.07
N THR A 58 -0.08 3.98 -14.77
CA THR A 58 -1.27 3.50 -14.06
C THR A 58 -2.09 4.66 -13.47
N ASP A 59 -3.37 4.41 -13.22
CA ASP A 59 -4.23 5.40 -12.54
C ASP A 59 -3.69 5.76 -11.14
N VAL A 60 -3.05 4.80 -10.46
CA VAL A 60 -2.45 5.00 -9.14
C VAL A 60 -1.25 5.94 -9.24
N GLU A 61 -0.37 5.71 -10.22
CA GLU A 61 0.76 6.60 -10.48
C GLU A 61 0.30 8.01 -10.85
N ALA A 62 -0.73 8.13 -11.71
CA ALA A 62 -1.31 9.42 -12.08
C ALA A 62 -1.91 10.14 -10.87
N PHE A 63 -2.59 9.40 -9.97
CA PHE A 63 -3.08 9.92 -8.71
C PHE A 63 -1.94 10.43 -7.81
N VAL A 64 -0.87 9.65 -7.63
CA VAL A 64 0.29 10.04 -6.80
C VAL A 64 1.01 11.26 -7.37
N VAL A 65 1.23 11.30 -8.69
CA VAL A 65 1.83 12.47 -9.36
C VAL A 65 0.97 13.72 -9.12
N THR A 66 -0.35 13.61 -9.26
CA THR A 66 -1.29 14.73 -9.00
C THR A 66 -1.28 15.15 -7.53
N LEU A 67 -1.25 14.20 -6.61
CA LEU A 67 -1.18 14.43 -5.17
C LEU A 67 0.10 15.20 -4.81
N LEU A 68 1.26 14.72 -5.27
CA LEU A 68 2.57 15.34 -5.02
C LEU A 68 2.73 16.67 -5.74
N ALA A 69 2.15 16.85 -6.94
CA ALA A 69 2.15 18.14 -7.62
C ALA A 69 1.42 19.24 -6.81
N ARG A 70 0.39 18.86 -6.05
CA ARG A 70 -0.38 19.79 -5.19
C ARG A 70 0.27 20.04 -3.84
N LYS A 71 0.91 19.03 -3.26
CA LYS A 71 1.45 19.07 -1.89
C LYS A 71 2.96 19.30 -1.83
N ASN A 72 3.65 19.22 -2.97
CA ASN A 72 5.11 19.26 -3.17
C ASN A 72 5.84 18.07 -2.53
N GLU A 73 5.60 17.83 -1.25
CA GLU A 73 6.18 16.78 -0.43
C GLU A 73 5.15 16.26 0.57
N LEU A 74 5.20 14.95 0.86
CA LEU A 74 4.30 14.30 1.82
C LEU A 74 5.08 13.27 2.64
N PRO A 75 4.81 13.14 3.95
CA PRO A 75 5.30 11.99 4.71
C PRO A 75 4.88 10.68 4.04
N TYR A 76 5.77 9.68 4.01
CA TYR A 76 5.53 8.40 3.36
C TYR A 76 4.26 7.72 3.89
N ARG A 77 4.06 7.75 5.21
CA ARG A 77 2.83 7.25 5.83
C ARG A 77 1.57 7.95 5.32
N ALA A 78 1.62 9.27 5.10
CA ALA A 78 0.49 10.02 4.56
C ALA A 78 0.26 9.68 3.07
N ALA A 79 1.33 9.52 2.28
CA ALA A 79 1.25 9.06 0.90
C ALA A 79 0.61 7.67 0.81
N VAL A 80 1.06 6.70 1.63
CA VAL A 80 0.47 5.36 1.75
C VAL A 80 -1.02 5.48 2.07
N SER A 81 -1.40 6.28 3.06
CA SER A 81 -2.80 6.45 3.46
C SER A 81 -3.67 6.96 2.31
N HIS A 82 -3.20 7.97 1.57
CA HIS A 82 -3.95 8.52 0.44
C HIS A 82 -4.06 7.52 -0.73
N VAL A 83 -3.00 6.77 -1.02
CA VAL A 83 -3.04 5.75 -2.07
C VAL A 83 -3.96 4.59 -1.68
N ALA A 84 -3.90 4.16 -0.42
CA ALA A 84 -4.78 3.11 0.09
C ALA A 84 -6.26 3.53 0.04
N GLU A 85 -6.56 4.79 0.37
CA GLU A 85 -7.90 5.37 0.22
C GLU A 85 -8.33 5.44 -1.26
N PHE A 86 -7.43 5.81 -2.16
CA PHE A 86 -7.71 5.81 -3.60
C PHE A 86 -8.04 4.40 -4.12
N LEU A 87 -7.25 3.40 -3.74
CA LEU A 87 -7.47 1.99 -4.09
C LEU A 87 -8.81 1.48 -3.55
N PHE A 88 -9.11 1.78 -2.29
CA PHE A 88 -10.40 1.45 -1.67
C PHE A 88 -11.59 2.01 -2.48
N HIS A 89 -11.56 3.29 -2.83
CA HIS A 89 -12.64 3.90 -3.63
C HIS A 89 -12.68 3.39 -5.07
N LYS A 90 -11.55 2.95 -5.62
CA LYS A 90 -11.50 2.29 -6.93
C LYS A 90 -12.24 0.96 -6.87
N GLU A 91 -12.01 0.14 -5.84
CA GLU A 91 -12.69 -1.16 -5.71
C GLU A 91 -14.17 -1.06 -5.33
N LEU A 92 -14.54 -0.09 -4.49
CA LEU A 92 -15.96 0.18 -4.25
C LEU A 92 -16.70 0.53 -5.54
N ARG A 93 -16.09 1.34 -6.42
CA ARG A 93 -16.68 1.67 -7.73
C ARG A 93 -16.74 0.49 -8.69
N ALA A 94 -15.82 -0.47 -8.55
CA ALA A 94 -15.81 -1.70 -9.34
C ALA A 94 -16.89 -2.71 -8.91
N GLY A 95 -17.64 -2.43 -7.84
CA GLY A 95 -18.70 -3.31 -7.33
C GLY A 95 -18.19 -4.41 -6.40
N ALA A 96 -17.00 -4.24 -5.80
CA ALA A 96 -16.54 -5.12 -4.74
C ALA A 96 -17.57 -5.17 -3.60
N TRP A 97 -17.85 -6.38 -3.10
CA TRP A 97 -18.87 -6.58 -2.09
C TRP A 97 -18.47 -5.83 -0.81
N ALA A 98 -19.28 -4.83 -0.46
CA ALA A 98 -19.04 -3.90 0.64
C ALA A 98 -18.87 -4.58 2.01
N VAL A 99 -19.20 -5.87 2.13
CA VAL A 99 -19.08 -6.62 3.38
C VAL A 99 -17.61 -6.92 3.72
N ASP A 100 -16.81 -7.37 2.76
CA ASP A 100 -15.38 -7.68 3.01
C ASP A 100 -14.52 -6.41 3.04
N VAL A 101 -14.82 -5.42 2.18
CA VAL A 101 -14.07 -4.17 2.10
C VAL A 101 -14.50 -3.18 3.20
N GLY A 102 -15.78 -3.17 3.58
CA GLY A 102 -16.32 -2.25 4.57
C GLY A 102 -15.91 -2.57 6.01
N LEU A 103 -15.62 -3.82 6.34
CA LEU A 103 -15.19 -4.21 7.69
C LEU A 103 -13.77 -3.73 8.01
N PHE A 104 -12.86 -3.79 7.03
CA PHE A 104 -11.45 -3.45 7.23
C PHE A 104 -11.07 -2.08 6.66
N GLY A 105 -11.92 -1.48 5.82
CA GLY A 105 -11.74 -0.14 5.24
C GLY A 105 -10.50 -0.03 4.33
N SER A 106 -10.00 1.19 4.16
CA SER A 106 -8.81 1.47 3.35
C SER A 106 -7.53 0.81 3.88
N SER A 107 -7.51 0.36 5.13
CA SER A 107 -6.34 -0.27 5.74
C SER A 107 -5.91 -1.58 5.05
N LEU A 108 -6.85 -2.28 4.39
CA LEU A 108 -6.56 -3.48 3.58
C LEU A 108 -5.56 -3.21 2.47
N PHE A 109 -5.63 -2.01 1.88
CA PHE A 109 -4.84 -1.63 0.74
C PHE A 109 -3.48 -1.04 1.13
N GLY A 110 -3.12 -1.04 2.43
CA GLY A 110 -1.85 -0.46 2.88
C GLY A 110 -0.62 -1.15 2.27
N ALA A 111 -0.66 -2.47 2.12
CA ALA A 111 0.43 -3.23 1.48
C ALA A 111 0.53 -2.94 -0.02
N ASP A 112 -0.61 -2.86 -0.71
CA ASP A 112 -0.66 -2.52 -2.13
C ASP A 112 -0.20 -1.08 -2.38
N ALA A 113 -0.63 -0.14 -1.53
CA ALA A 113 -0.22 1.25 -1.58
C ALA A 113 1.30 1.42 -1.44
N ARG A 114 1.92 0.69 -0.51
CA ARG A 114 3.39 0.66 -0.37
C ARG A 114 4.05 0.12 -1.61
N ARG A 115 3.56 -1.00 -2.16
CA ARG A 115 4.11 -1.61 -3.37
C ARG A 115 4.05 -0.66 -4.56
N GLU A 116 2.94 0.05 -4.75
CA GLU A 116 2.80 1.05 -5.82
C GLU A 116 3.75 2.24 -5.61
N LEU A 117 3.91 2.72 -4.37
CA LEU A 117 4.87 3.79 -4.06
C LEU A 117 6.32 3.37 -4.30
N GLU A 118 6.71 2.15 -3.92
CA GLU A 118 8.06 1.64 -4.21
C GLU A 118 8.28 1.44 -5.72
N ARG A 119 7.25 1.06 -6.47
CA ARG A 119 7.36 0.86 -7.93
C ARG A 119 7.68 2.13 -8.69
N GLY A 120 7.16 3.28 -8.25
CA GLY A 120 7.45 4.58 -8.88
C GLY A 120 8.70 5.28 -8.32
N LYS A 121 9.36 4.69 -7.31
CA LYS A 121 10.53 5.27 -6.65
C LYS A 121 11.71 5.40 -7.64
N GLY A 122 12.35 6.55 -7.65
CA GLY A 122 13.51 6.86 -8.49
C GLY A 122 13.16 7.14 -9.96
N GLU A 123 11.90 6.97 -10.36
CA GLU A 123 11.44 7.24 -11.72
C GLU A 123 10.45 8.41 -11.76
N LEU A 124 9.43 8.39 -10.88
CA LEU A 124 8.37 9.38 -10.79
C LEU A 124 8.51 10.26 -9.54
N TRP A 125 8.93 9.67 -8.43
CA TRP A 125 9.13 10.34 -7.15
C TRP A 125 10.31 9.73 -6.40
N GLU A 126 10.88 10.49 -5.48
CA GLU A 126 11.86 10.00 -4.51
C GLU A 126 11.18 9.68 -3.19
N ILE A 127 11.74 8.70 -2.47
CA ILE A 127 11.41 8.39 -1.08
C ILE A 127 12.70 8.59 -0.28
N ALA A 128 12.77 9.68 0.48
CA ALA A 128 13.95 10.13 1.24
C ALA A 128 13.75 9.91 2.73
#